data_AF-R9MZN4-F1
#
_entry.id   AF-R9MZN4-F1
#
_cell.length_a   1.000
_cell.length_b   1.000
_cell.length_c   1.000
_cell.angle_alpha   90.00
_cell.angle_beta   90.00
_cell.angle_gamma   90.00
#
_symmetry.space_group_name_H-M   'P 1'
#
loop_
_entity.id
_entity.type
_entity.pdbx_description
1 polymer ?
#
loop_
_entity_poly.entity_id
_entity_poly.type
_entity_poly.pdbx_seq_one_letter_code
_entity_poly.pdbx_strand_id
1 'polypeptide(L)'
;MMINLKNEQDILIDQLEYTINYRGTKAKRLLRSESFIQHVNILYSCFVACLSIWSLLVDQKFISFIATIISIILVVSITYLNSQRYAARAKDLEANILDLRNLQSDLLVNLSEEKLFEKWEIFNSYLAASETEDNYDKLYYDVFEYSPSKNKEKVRNLRVIQFYAQMIVCILLKGVIILLPFIATGFLIYSMLTGTISNMDLLLSNS
;
A
#
# COMPACT_ATOMS: atom_id res chain seq x y z
N MET A 1 4.68 30.02 36.62
CA MET A 1 5.64 29.86 35.51
C MET A 1 6.03 28.39 35.31
N MET A 2 6.58 27.68 36.32
CA MET A 2 6.92 26.24 36.20
C MET A 2 5.77 25.30 35.76
N ILE A 3 4.54 25.54 36.21
CA ILE A 3 3.37 24.73 35.80
C ILE A 3 3.09 24.87 34.29
N ASN A 4 3.30 26.08 33.73
CA ASN A 4 3.09 26.30 32.29
C ASN A 4 4.17 25.60 31.46
N LEU A 5 5.41 25.64 31.92
CA LEU A 5 6.54 25.02 31.23
C LEU A 5 6.40 23.49 31.14
N LYS A 6 5.98 22.88 32.25
CA LYS A 6 5.75 21.43 32.30
C LYS A 6 4.61 21.03 31.36
N ASN A 7 3.52 21.80 31.32
CA ASN A 7 2.42 21.56 30.39
C ASN A 7 2.87 21.68 28.92
N GLU A 8 3.71 22.68 28.58
CA GLU A 8 4.23 22.84 27.22
C GLU A 8 5.17 21.69 26.82
N GLN A 9 5.99 21.21 27.75
CA GLN A 9 6.84 20.05 27.56
C GLN A 9 6.02 18.76 27.35
N ASP A 10 4.99 18.55 28.17
CA ASP A 10 4.07 17.41 28.03
C ASP A 10 3.35 17.45 26.65
N ILE A 11 2.91 18.63 26.19
CA ILE A 11 2.30 18.81 24.86
C ILE A 11 3.27 18.42 23.74
N LEU A 12 4.54 18.80 23.83
CA LEU A 12 5.53 18.46 22.81
C LEU A 12 5.82 16.95 22.79
N ILE A 13 5.89 16.31 23.95
CA ILE A 13 6.05 14.85 24.06
C ILE A 13 4.86 14.13 23.40
N ASP A 14 3.63 14.58 23.67
CA ASP A 14 2.42 14.02 23.05
C ASP A 14 2.45 14.17 21.53
N GLN A 15 2.85 15.33 21.01
CA GLN A 15 2.99 15.58 19.57
C GLN A 15 4.07 14.70 18.91
N LEU A 16 5.17 14.46 19.62
CA LEU A 16 6.24 13.57 19.17
C LEU A 16 5.77 12.12 19.09
N GLU A 17 5.16 11.60 20.15
CA GLU A 17 4.61 10.25 20.18
C GLU A 17 3.60 10.05 19.06
N TYR A 18 2.71 11.02 18.90
CA TYR A 18 1.74 11.06 17.83
C TYR A 18 2.40 10.95 16.44
N THR A 19 3.41 11.78 16.19
CA THR A 19 4.12 11.84 14.91
C THR A 19 4.88 10.53 14.63
N ILE A 20 5.50 9.95 15.65
CA ILE A 20 6.22 8.66 15.58
C ILE A 20 5.26 7.54 15.15
N ASN A 21 4.09 7.44 15.80
CA ASN A 21 3.10 6.40 15.51
C ASN A 21 2.55 6.53 14.09
N TYR A 22 2.20 7.75 13.69
CA TYR A 22 1.72 8.04 12.35
C TYR A 22 2.75 7.67 11.26
N ARG A 23 3.99 8.14 11.41
CA ARG A 23 5.09 7.84 10.46
C ARG A 23 5.39 6.35 10.41
N GLY A 24 5.37 5.66 11.55
CA GLY A 24 5.55 4.20 11.61
C GLY A 24 4.46 3.44 10.86
N THR A 25 3.20 3.88 10.97
CA THR A 25 2.08 3.29 10.22
C THR A 25 2.17 3.60 8.72
N LYS A 26 2.66 4.80 8.34
CA LYS A 26 2.94 5.16 6.94
C LYS A 26 4.03 4.27 6.33
N ALA A 27 5.16 4.09 7.02
CA ALA A 27 6.25 3.23 6.57
C ALA A 27 5.78 1.79 6.29
N LYS A 28 5.03 1.19 7.23
CA LYS A 28 4.44 -0.15 7.05
C LYS A 28 3.51 -0.24 5.84
N ARG A 29 2.71 0.80 5.58
CA ARG A 29 1.79 0.85 4.43
C ARG A 29 2.52 0.96 3.09
N LEU A 30 3.60 1.74 3.02
CA LEU A 30 4.45 1.83 1.82
C LEU A 30 5.02 0.45 1.48
N LEU A 31 5.62 -0.23 2.45
CA LEU A 31 6.17 -1.58 2.28
C LEU A 31 5.10 -2.61 1.89
N ARG A 32 3.92 -2.55 2.52
CA ARG A 32 2.79 -3.43 2.17
C ARG A 32 2.29 -3.19 0.74
N SER A 33 2.28 -1.93 0.30
CA SER A 33 1.85 -1.58 -1.07
C SER A 33 2.85 -2.06 -2.10
N GLU A 34 4.14 -1.86 -1.84
CA GLU A 34 5.22 -2.37 -2.69
C GLU A 34 5.17 -3.88 -2.81
N SER A 35 5.10 -4.58 -1.67
CA SER A 35 5.00 -6.04 -1.63
C SER A 35 3.78 -6.52 -2.42
N PHE A 36 2.61 -5.89 -2.26
CA PHE A 36 1.41 -6.27 -2.98
C PHE A 36 1.57 -6.16 -4.51
N ILE A 37 2.06 -5.02 -5.01
CA ILE A 37 2.24 -4.81 -6.46
C ILE A 37 3.28 -5.79 -7.01
N GLN A 38 4.35 -6.05 -6.27
CA GLN A 38 5.37 -7.03 -6.66
C GLN A 38 4.80 -8.45 -6.76
N HIS A 39 3.98 -8.89 -5.80
CA HIS A 39 3.30 -10.19 -5.85
C HIS A 39 2.38 -10.30 -7.07
N VAL A 40 1.61 -9.26 -7.38
CA VAL A 40 0.75 -9.22 -8.58
C VAL A 40 1.58 -9.32 -9.86
N ASN A 41 2.69 -8.58 -9.96
CA ASN A 41 3.56 -8.63 -11.14
C ASN A 41 4.17 -10.02 -11.34
N ILE A 42 4.60 -10.69 -10.27
CA ILE A 42 5.11 -12.07 -10.33
C ILE A 42 4.01 -13.03 -10.81
N LEU A 43 2.81 -12.95 -10.20
CA LEU A 43 1.67 -13.80 -10.56
C LEU A 43 1.33 -13.68 -12.05
N TYR A 44 1.24 -12.45 -12.56
CA TYR A 44 0.91 -12.20 -13.96
C TYR A 44 2.05 -12.55 -14.91
N SER A 45 3.31 -12.48 -14.47
CA SER A 45 4.46 -12.95 -15.26
C SER A 45 4.40 -14.47 -15.46
N CYS A 46 4.08 -15.24 -14.41
CA CYS A 46 3.82 -16.67 -14.54
C CYS A 46 2.63 -16.96 -15.48
N PHE A 47 1.55 -16.20 -15.33
CA PHE A 47 0.37 -16.35 -16.20
C PHE A 47 0.69 -16.08 -17.68
N VAL A 48 1.44 -15.03 -17.99
CA VAL A 48 1.90 -14.74 -19.36
C VAL A 48 2.74 -15.88 -19.91
N ALA A 49 3.67 -16.43 -19.11
CA ALA A 49 4.46 -17.59 -19.54
C ALA A 49 3.57 -18.79 -19.91
N CYS A 50 2.53 -19.09 -19.11
CA CYS A 50 1.56 -20.12 -19.44
C CYS A 50 0.81 -19.82 -20.75
N LEU A 51 0.36 -18.58 -20.96
CA LEU A 51 -0.31 -18.18 -22.21
C LEU A 51 0.62 -18.29 -23.42
N SER A 52 1.89 -17.94 -23.28
CA SER A 52 2.89 -18.05 -24.35
C SER A 52 3.10 -19.50 -24.76
N ILE A 53 3.28 -20.42 -23.80
CA ILE A 53 3.39 -21.87 -24.08
C ILE A 53 2.11 -22.36 -24.75
N TRP A 54 0.95 -21.96 -24.23
CA TRP A 54 -0.35 -22.36 -24.78
C TRP A 54 -0.54 -21.92 -26.23
N SER A 55 -0.17 -20.68 -26.54
CA SER A 55 -0.26 -20.16 -27.90
C SER A 55 0.54 -20.99 -28.89
N LEU A 56 1.64 -21.63 -28.47
CA LEU A 56 2.44 -22.51 -29.32
C LEU A 56 1.75 -23.86 -29.54
N LEU A 57 1.00 -24.37 -28.55
CA LEU A 57 0.34 -25.68 -28.64
C LEU A 57 -0.91 -25.66 -29.54
N VAL A 58 -1.66 -24.55 -29.53
CA VAL A 58 -2.95 -24.45 -30.24
C VAL A 58 -2.84 -23.62 -31.53
N ASP A 59 -1.65 -23.09 -31.85
CA ASP A 59 -1.39 -22.18 -32.98
C ASP A 59 -2.40 -21.02 -33.10
N GLN A 60 -2.89 -20.53 -31.95
CA GLN A 60 -3.85 -19.43 -31.90
C GLN A 60 -3.16 -18.10 -31.71
N LYS A 61 -3.01 -17.35 -32.80
CA LYS A 61 -2.41 -16.01 -32.82
C LYS A 61 -3.05 -15.02 -31.83
N PHE A 62 -4.34 -15.17 -31.56
CA PHE A 62 -5.05 -14.33 -30.59
C PHE A 62 -4.47 -14.44 -29.17
N ILE A 63 -4.08 -15.65 -28.75
CA ILE A 63 -3.54 -15.89 -27.41
C ILE A 63 -2.15 -15.25 -27.27
N SER A 64 -1.31 -15.37 -28.31
CA SER A 64 -0.02 -14.67 -28.38
C SER A 64 -0.17 -13.15 -28.30
N PHE A 65 -1.17 -12.58 -28.98
CA PHE A 65 -1.44 -11.15 -28.93
C PHE A 65 -1.83 -10.68 -27.52
N ILE A 66 -2.69 -11.42 -26.83
CA ILE A 66 -3.07 -11.11 -25.43
C ILE A 66 -1.87 -11.23 -24.49
N ALA A 67 -1.06 -12.29 -24.61
CA ALA A 67 0.15 -12.46 -23.80
C ALA A 67 1.12 -11.29 -23.99
N THR A 68 1.26 -10.79 -25.23
CA THR A 68 2.10 -9.63 -25.55
C THR A 68 1.59 -8.35 -24.89
N ILE A 69 0.28 -8.06 -24.95
CA ILE A 69 -0.30 -6.89 -24.28
C ILE A 69 -0.05 -6.93 -22.78
N ILE A 70 -0.31 -8.08 -22.13
CA ILE A 70 -0.11 -8.23 -20.68
C ILE A 70 1.38 -8.05 -20.35
N SER A 71 2.30 -8.55 -21.18
CA SER A 71 3.73 -8.34 -21.01
C SER A 71 4.12 -6.87 -21.04
N ILE A 72 3.54 -6.06 -21.94
CA ILE A 72 3.79 -4.61 -21.98
C ILE A 72 3.29 -3.93 -20.70
N ILE A 73 2.07 -4.29 -20.25
CA ILE A 73 1.50 -3.76 -19.01
C ILE A 73 2.39 -4.11 -17.81
N LEU A 74 2.91 -5.33 -17.75
CA LEU A 74 3.84 -5.76 -16.70
C LEU A 74 5.10 -4.92 -16.66
N VAL A 75 5.73 -4.66 -17.82
CA VAL A 75 6.94 -3.83 -17.91
C VAL A 75 6.66 -2.42 -17.39
N VAL A 76 5.54 -1.80 -17.79
CA VAL A 76 5.14 -0.47 -17.30
C VAL A 76 4.89 -0.50 -15.79
N SER A 77 4.15 -1.50 -15.30
CA SER A 77 3.85 -1.69 -13.88
C SER A 77 5.12 -1.80 -13.02
N ILE A 78 6.07 -2.65 -13.43
CA ILE A 78 7.34 -2.84 -12.72
C ILE A 78 8.17 -1.55 -12.73
N THR A 79 8.26 -0.87 -13.88
CA THR A 79 9.01 0.37 -14.00
C THR A 79 8.40 1.47 -13.13
N TYR A 80 7.07 1.60 -13.14
CA TYR A 80 6.36 2.54 -12.29
C TYR A 80 6.57 2.22 -10.80
N LEU A 81 6.43 0.95 -10.40
CA LEU A 81 6.69 0.51 -9.03
C LEU A 81 8.09 0.91 -8.55
N ASN A 82 9.11 0.66 -9.39
CA ASN A 82 10.48 1.02 -9.09
C ASN A 82 10.67 2.56 -8.97
N SER A 83 9.99 3.34 -9.83
CA SER A 83 10.04 4.81 -9.78
C SER A 83 9.41 5.38 -8.51
N GLN A 84 8.44 4.69 -7.92
CA GLN A 84 7.80 5.10 -6.66
C GLN A 84 8.72 4.97 -5.46
N ARG A 85 9.79 4.17 -5.53
CA ARG A 85 10.80 4.04 -4.46
C ARG A 85 10.19 3.85 -3.06
N TYR A 86 9.17 3.01 -2.94
CA TYR A 86 8.42 2.82 -1.68
C TYR A 86 9.30 2.37 -0.52
N ALA A 87 10.20 1.40 -0.72
CA ALA A 87 11.16 0.96 0.28
C ALA A 87 12.11 2.07 0.73
N ALA A 88 12.58 2.90 -0.20
CA ALA A 88 13.46 4.03 0.15
C ALA A 88 12.70 5.04 1.01
N ARG A 89 11.46 5.41 0.62
CA ARG A 89 10.62 6.31 1.42
C ARG A 89 10.29 5.75 2.80
N ALA A 90 10.04 4.45 2.91
CA ALA A 90 9.84 3.79 4.20
C ALA A 90 11.09 3.86 5.08
N LYS A 91 12.28 3.63 4.50
CA LYS A 91 13.56 3.75 5.19
C LYS A 91 13.85 5.19 5.64
N ASP A 92 13.54 6.18 4.81
CA ASP A 92 13.70 7.59 5.15
C ASP A 92 12.77 7.98 6.33
N LEU A 93 11.54 7.45 6.35
CA LEU A 93 10.62 7.59 7.49
C LEU A 93 11.17 6.91 8.76
N GLU A 94 11.73 5.71 8.65
CA GLU A 94 12.32 5.00 9.80
C GLU A 94 13.52 5.73 10.39
N ALA A 95 14.40 6.28 9.54
CA ALA A 95 15.52 7.11 9.97
C ALA A 95 15.02 8.37 10.72
N ASN A 96 14.01 9.03 10.16
CA ASN A 96 13.43 10.20 10.80
C ASN A 96 12.71 9.86 12.13
N ILE A 97 12.05 8.71 12.25
CA ILE A 97 11.46 8.24 13.51
C ILE A 97 12.55 8.04 14.57
N LEU A 98 13.73 7.56 14.20
CA LEU A 98 14.86 7.41 15.12
C LEU A 98 15.29 8.78 15.69
N ASP A 99 15.40 9.80 14.83
CA ASP A 99 15.73 11.16 15.25
C ASP A 99 14.66 11.73 16.20
N LEU A 100 13.38 11.53 15.90
CA LEU A 100 12.29 11.95 16.78
C LEU A 100 12.32 11.22 18.14
N ARG A 101 12.69 9.95 18.18
CA ARG A 101 12.83 9.20 19.44
C ARG A 101 13.99 9.69 20.29
N ASN A 102 15.10 10.07 19.66
CA ASN A 102 16.22 10.71 20.37
C ASN A 102 15.77 12.05 20.97
N LEU A 103 15.03 12.86 20.20
CA LEU A 103 14.45 14.11 20.68
C LEU A 103 13.48 13.89 21.86
N GLN A 104 12.63 12.87 21.77
CA GLN A 104 11.71 12.49 22.84
C GLN A 104 12.46 12.08 24.12
N SER A 105 13.58 11.35 24.00
CA SER A 105 14.42 10.99 25.14
C SER A 105 15.02 12.21 25.82
N ASP A 106 15.46 13.21 25.07
CA ASP A 106 16.01 14.45 25.62
C ASP A 106 14.96 15.26 26.40
N LEU A 107 13.68 15.14 26.03
CA LEU A 107 12.54 15.78 26.68
C LEU A 107 12.06 15.05 27.94
N LEU A 108 12.64 13.91 28.33
CA LEU A 108 12.26 13.24 29.58
C LEU A 108 12.87 13.90 30.83
N VAL A 109 13.84 14.80 30.64
CA VAL A 109 14.46 15.57 31.72
C VAL A 109 13.75 16.92 31.85
N ASN A 110 13.64 17.48 33.07
CA ASN A 110 13.12 18.83 33.24
C ASN A 110 14.04 19.83 32.53
N LEU A 111 13.50 20.54 31.54
CA LEU A 111 14.25 21.49 30.73
C LEU A 111 14.00 22.94 31.18
N SER A 112 14.96 23.81 30.88
CA SER A 112 14.72 25.26 30.91
C SER A 112 13.87 25.68 29.71
N GLU A 113 13.21 26.84 29.82
CA GLU A 113 12.37 27.41 28.75
C GLU A 113 13.11 27.55 27.41
N GLU A 114 14.34 28.05 27.45
CA GLU A 114 15.20 28.22 26.28
C GLU A 114 15.50 26.89 25.56
N LYS A 115 15.83 25.83 26.32
CA LYS A 115 16.07 24.51 25.75
C LYS A 115 14.79 23.88 25.21
N LEU A 116 13.66 24.12 25.85
CA LEU A 116 12.37 23.63 25.36
C LEU A 116 12.02 24.27 24.01
N PHE A 117 12.26 25.57 23.85
CA PHE A 117 12.07 26.29 22.60
C PHE A 117 12.98 25.77 21.47
N GLU A 118 14.27 25.53 21.77
CA GLU A 118 15.22 24.91 20.83
C GLU A 118 14.72 23.54 20.34
N LYS A 119 14.23 22.69 21.25
CA LYS A 119 13.67 21.38 20.91
C LYS A 119 12.41 21.50 20.03
N TRP A 120 11.61 22.54 20.23
CA TRP A 120 10.44 22.86 19.40
C TRP A 120 10.84 23.22 17.96
N GLU A 121 11.89 24.02 17.80
CA GLU A 121 12.42 24.38 16.48
C GLU A 121 12.98 23.16 15.74
N ILE A 122 13.73 22.32 16.44
CA ILE A 122 14.23 21.04 15.91
C ILE A 122 13.06 20.15 15.46
N PHE A 123 12.02 20.00 16.29
CA PHE A 123 10.83 19.24 15.93
C PHE A 123 10.16 19.76 14.65
N ASN A 124 9.96 21.08 14.52
CA ASN A 124 9.39 21.67 13.31
C ASN A 124 10.26 21.47 12.08
N SER A 125 11.58 21.50 12.23
CA SER A 125 12.49 21.21 11.12
C SER A 125 12.29 19.78 10.60
N TYR A 126 12.06 18.80 11.49
CA TYR A 126 11.73 17.43 11.12
C TYR A 126 10.33 17.27 10.53
N LEU A 127 9.39 18.15 10.85
CA LEU A 127 8.07 18.20 10.20
C LEU A 127 8.18 18.77 8.79
N ALA A 128 8.89 19.89 8.62
CA ALA A 128 9.07 20.55 7.34
C ALA A 128 9.88 19.73 6.34
N ALA A 129 10.90 19.00 6.79
CA ALA A 129 11.72 18.13 5.95
C ALA A 129 10.97 16.89 5.42
N SER A 130 9.88 16.51 6.08
CA SER A 130 9.04 15.37 5.69
C SER A 130 7.99 15.82 4.69
N GLU A 131 8.40 16.08 3.44
CA GLU A 131 7.45 16.25 2.34
C GLU A 131 6.44 15.08 2.27
N THR A 132 5.20 15.38 1.85
CA THR A 132 4.07 14.49 1.50
C THR A 132 2.98 14.27 2.57
N GLU A 133 2.06 15.23 2.70
CA GLU A 133 0.67 14.92 3.05
C GLU A 133 0.01 14.23 1.83
N ASP A 134 -0.06 12.89 1.83
CA ASP A 134 -0.93 12.17 0.92
C ASP A 134 -2.38 12.30 1.44
N ASN A 135 -3.34 12.67 0.59
CA ASN A 135 -4.73 12.92 1.01
C ASN A 135 -5.43 11.70 1.65
N TYR A 136 -5.00 10.48 1.30
CA TYR A 136 -5.46 9.23 1.92
C TYR A 136 -5.03 9.11 3.39
N ASP A 137 -3.89 9.71 3.70
CA ASP A 137 -3.25 9.71 5.02
C ASP A 137 -4.05 10.56 6.00
N LYS A 138 -4.57 11.70 5.52
CA LYS A 138 -5.46 12.60 6.26
C LYS A 138 -6.79 11.95 6.66
N LEU A 139 -7.39 11.14 5.78
CA LEU A 139 -8.68 10.48 6.08
C LEU A 139 -8.52 9.32 7.09
N TYR A 140 -7.43 8.54 7.00
CA TYR A 140 -7.12 7.49 7.97
C TYR A 140 -6.82 8.09 9.36
N TYR A 141 -5.98 9.12 9.39
CA TYR A 141 -5.63 9.91 10.57
C TYR A 141 -6.86 10.53 11.25
N ASP A 142 -7.73 11.19 10.47
CA ASP A 142 -8.95 11.84 10.96
C ASP A 142 -9.97 10.87 11.57
N VAL A 143 -9.94 9.59 11.15
CA VAL A 143 -10.91 8.58 11.58
C VAL A 143 -10.40 7.75 12.76
N PHE A 144 -9.11 7.40 12.78
CA PHE A 144 -8.55 6.48 13.78
C PHE A 144 -7.67 7.13 14.85
N GLU A 145 -7.14 8.33 14.64
CA GLU A 145 -6.10 8.88 15.52
C GLU A 145 -6.26 10.36 15.93
N TYR A 146 -7.19 11.14 15.37
CA TYR A 146 -7.46 12.51 15.88
C TYR A 146 -8.91 13.02 15.75
N SER A 147 -9.59 13.21 16.90
CA SER A 147 -10.57 14.30 17.04
C SER A 147 -10.86 14.64 18.51
N PRO A 148 -10.10 15.57 19.10
CA PRO A 148 -10.48 16.25 20.34
C PRO A 148 -11.42 17.42 19.99
N SER A 149 -12.66 17.14 19.58
CA SER A 149 -13.66 18.21 19.51
C SER A 149 -15.06 17.66 19.73
N LYS A 150 -15.71 18.17 20.79
CA LYS A 150 -17.01 17.78 21.35
C LYS A 150 -18.24 17.93 20.42
N ASN A 151 -18.08 18.37 19.17
CA ASN A 151 -19.18 18.60 18.22
C ASN A 151 -18.98 17.82 16.89
N LYS A 152 -18.96 16.46 16.91
CA LYS A 152 -18.57 15.69 15.70
C LYS A 152 -19.21 14.31 15.47
N GLU A 153 -20.28 13.90 16.15
CA GLU A 153 -20.74 12.50 16.06
C GLU A 153 -21.28 12.08 14.68
N LYS A 154 -22.11 12.92 14.03
CA LYS A 154 -22.68 12.63 12.70
C LYS A 154 -21.66 12.69 11.55
N VAL A 155 -20.76 13.68 11.58
CA VAL A 155 -19.70 13.86 10.57
C VAL A 155 -18.63 12.76 10.71
N ARG A 156 -18.35 12.31 11.94
CA ARG A 156 -17.48 11.16 12.20
C ARG A 156 -18.07 9.88 11.62
N ASN A 157 -19.35 9.60 11.86
CA ASN A 157 -19.97 8.36 11.39
C ASN A 157 -20.00 8.25 9.85
N LEU A 158 -20.27 9.35 9.14
CA LEU A 158 -20.20 9.38 7.67
C LEU A 158 -18.78 9.11 7.14
N ARG A 159 -17.74 9.74 7.73
CA ARG A 159 -16.35 9.51 7.33
C ARG A 159 -15.85 8.11 7.67
N VAL A 160 -16.30 7.54 8.80
CA VAL A 160 -16.04 6.14 9.17
C VAL A 160 -16.65 5.20 8.13
N ILE A 161 -17.90 5.41 7.73
CA ILE A 161 -18.56 4.59 6.70
C ILE A 161 -17.83 4.71 5.36
N GLN A 162 -17.49 5.92 4.92
CA GLN A 162 -16.73 6.15 3.69
C GLN A 162 -15.39 5.42 3.72
N PHE A 163 -14.69 5.48 4.85
CA PHE A 163 -13.42 4.78 5.04
C PHE A 163 -13.59 3.25 4.90
N TYR A 164 -14.54 2.64 5.63
CA TYR A 164 -14.77 1.20 5.55
C TYR A 164 -15.26 0.77 4.15
N ALA A 165 -16.12 1.55 3.51
CA ALA A 165 -16.57 1.29 2.15
C ALA A 165 -15.40 1.29 1.16
N GLN A 166 -14.53 2.30 1.23
CA GLN A 166 -13.34 2.38 0.38
C GLN A 166 -12.39 1.21 0.64
N MET A 167 -12.20 0.83 1.91
CA MET A 167 -11.39 -0.32 2.28
C MET A 167 -11.95 -1.63 1.72
N ILE A 168 -13.25 -1.87 1.85
CA ILE A 168 -13.93 -3.06 1.32
C ILE A 168 -13.80 -3.11 -0.20
N VAL A 169 -14.06 -2.01 -0.90
CA VAL A 169 -13.92 -1.93 -2.36
C VAL A 169 -12.48 -2.24 -2.78
N CYS A 170 -11.49 -1.67 -2.10
CA CYS A 170 -10.08 -1.98 -2.38
C CYS A 170 -9.76 -3.47 -2.16
N ILE A 171 -10.27 -4.09 -1.09
CA ILE A 171 -10.06 -5.52 -0.83
C ILE A 171 -10.69 -6.37 -1.92
N LEU A 172 -11.93 -6.07 -2.32
CA LEU A 172 -12.63 -6.77 -3.38
C LEU A 172 -11.88 -6.67 -4.72
N LEU A 173 -11.44 -5.46 -5.10
CA LEU A 173 -10.66 -5.24 -6.32
C LEU A 173 -9.34 -6.02 -6.30
N LYS A 174 -8.61 -6.02 -5.17
CA LYS A 174 -7.39 -6.82 -5.02
C LYS A 174 -7.67 -8.31 -5.16
N GLY A 175 -8.77 -8.80 -4.58
CA GLY A 175 -9.21 -10.19 -4.73
C GLY A 175 -9.48 -10.55 -6.18
N VAL A 176 -10.21 -9.71 -6.92
CA VAL A 176 -10.49 -9.90 -8.35
C VAL A 176 -9.19 -9.96 -9.16
N ILE A 177 -8.26 -9.04 -8.93
CA ILE A 177 -6.96 -9.01 -9.63
C ILE A 177 -6.16 -10.30 -9.39
N ILE A 178 -6.15 -10.80 -8.15
CA ILE A 178 -5.45 -12.05 -7.82
C ILE A 178 -6.13 -13.26 -8.45
N LEU A 179 -7.46 -13.32 -8.46
CA LEU A 179 -8.21 -14.48 -8.94
C LEU A 179 -8.27 -14.60 -10.46
N LEU A 180 -8.19 -13.47 -11.19
CA LEU A 180 -8.40 -13.43 -12.63
C LEU A 180 -7.45 -14.38 -13.41
N PRO A 181 -6.13 -14.43 -13.14
CA PRO A 181 -5.23 -15.39 -13.79
C PRO A 181 -5.63 -16.86 -13.58
N PHE A 182 -6.10 -17.22 -12.38
CA PHE A 182 -6.51 -18.58 -12.05
C PHE A 182 -7.81 -18.99 -12.75
N ILE A 183 -8.78 -18.07 -12.80
CA ILE A 183 -10.05 -18.28 -13.52
C ILE A 183 -9.76 -18.47 -15.02
N ALA A 184 -8.91 -17.60 -15.59
CA ALA A 184 -8.54 -17.67 -16.99
C ALA A 184 -7.79 -18.97 -17.33
N THR A 185 -6.81 -19.39 -16.51
CA THR A 185 -6.12 -20.67 -16.69
C THR A 185 -7.04 -21.87 -16.53
N GLY A 186 -7.93 -21.86 -15.54
CA GLY A 186 -8.94 -22.93 -15.37
C GLY A 186 -9.86 -23.07 -16.59
N PHE A 187 -10.32 -21.95 -17.14
CA PHE A 187 -11.10 -21.95 -18.38
C PHE A 187 -10.32 -22.51 -19.57
N LEU A 188 -9.05 -22.12 -19.72
CA LEU A 188 -8.17 -22.66 -20.78
C LEU A 188 -8.02 -24.17 -20.66
N ILE A 189 -7.70 -24.70 -19.48
CA ILE A 189 -7.57 -26.14 -19.23
C ILE A 189 -8.88 -26.87 -19.56
N TYR A 190 -10.03 -26.33 -19.14
CA TYR A 190 -11.34 -26.90 -19.45
C TYR A 190 -11.61 -26.97 -20.96
N SER A 191 -11.31 -25.88 -21.69
CA SER A 191 -11.46 -25.84 -23.15
C SER A 191 -10.57 -26.87 -23.86
N MET A 192 -9.38 -27.15 -23.31
CA MET A 192 -8.50 -28.19 -23.84
C MET A 192 -9.13 -29.56 -23.69
N LEU A 193 -9.55 -29.92 -22.47
CA LEU A 193 -10.09 -31.23 -22.16
C LEU A 193 -11.31 -31.54 -23.05
N THR A 194 -12.23 -30.58 -23.17
CA THR A 194 -13.42 -30.71 -24.02
C THR A 194 -13.08 -30.77 -25.52
N GLY A 195 -12.12 -29.98 -25.99
CA GLY A 195 -11.63 -30.04 -27.38
C GLY A 195 -10.95 -31.36 -27.72
N THR A 196 -10.15 -31.92 -26.81
CA THR A 196 -9.50 -33.23 -26.99
C THR A 196 -10.51 -34.38 -27.00
N ILE A 197 -11.55 -34.33 -26.17
CA ILE A 197 -12.60 -35.37 -26.13
C ILE A 197 -13.38 -35.39 -27.45
N SER A 198 -13.77 -34.21 -27.97
CA SER A 198 -14.49 -34.09 -29.24
C SER A 198 -13.70 -34.67 -30.43
N ASN A 199 -12.38 -34.46 -30.48
CA ASN A 199 -11.54 -35.01 -31.55
C ASN A 199 -11.35 -36.54 -31.45
N MET A 200 -11.39 -37.11 -30.24
CA MET A 200 -11.29 -38.56 -30.04
C MET A 200 -12.57 -39.28 -30.47
N ASP A 201 -13.74 -38.71 -30.15
CA ASP A 201 -15.04 -39.27 -30.57
C ASP A 201 -15.21 -39.27 -32.09
N LEU A 202 -14.70 -38.23 -32.76
CA LEU A 202 -14.74 -38.10 -34.23
C LEU A 202 -13.78 -39.07 -34.95
N LEU A 203 -12.71 -39.50 -34.29
CA LEU A 203 -11.81 -40.55 -34.79
C LEU A 203 -12.40 -41.95 -34.59
N LEU A 204 -13.12 -42.17 -33.48
CA LEU A 204 -13.79 -43.45 -33.21
C LEU A 204 -15.08 -43.63 -34.02
N SER A 205 -15.75 -42.57 -34.44
CA SER A 205 -16.95 -42.67 -35.31
C SER A 205 -16.61 -42.87 -36.79
N ASN A 206 -15.36 -42.60 -37.20
CA ASN A 206 -14.88 -42.72 -38.57
C ASN A 206 -14.02 -43.99 -38.80
N SER A 207 -13.86 -44.83 -37.77
CA SER A 207 -13.22 -46.16 -37.83
C SER A 207 -14.24 -47.28 -37.80
#